data_AF-A0A392VAH7-F1
#
_entry.id   AF-A0A392VAH7-F1
#
_cell.length_a   1.000
_cell.length_b   1.000
_cell.length_c   1.000
_cell.angle_alpha   90.00
_cell.angle_beta   90.00
_cell.angle_gamma   90.00
#
_symmetry.space_group_name_H-M   'P 1'
#
loop_
_entity.id
_entity.type
_entity.pdbx_description
1 polymer ?
#
loop_
_entity_poly.entity_id
_entity_poly.type
_entity_poly.pdbx_seq_one_letter_code
_entity_poly.pdbx_strand_id
1 'polypeptide(L)' 'MDKEGGNVTIPPLLNDTNYDYWKSRIIAFLKSIDSRTWKAVIKGWDHPKIKDANGVDTAEL' A
#
# COMPACT_ATOMS: atom_id res chain seq x y z
N MET A 1 20.17 -12.09 -15.47
CA MET A 1 19.15 -11.02 -15.32
C MET A 1 18.04 -11.60 -14.49
N ASP A 2 18.28 -11.56 -13.19
CA ASP A 2 17.47 -12.16 -12.15
C ASP A 2 16.10 -11.48 -12.16
N LYS A 3 15.09 -12.22 -12.61
CA LYS A 3 13.72 -11.73 -12.72
C LYS A 3 13.14 -11.58 -11.31
N GLU A 4 13.36 -10.42 -10.69
CA GLU A 4 12.49 -9.89 -9.64
C GLU A 4 11.06 -9.83 -10.18
N GLY A 5 10.32 -10.93 -10.03
CA GLY A 5 9.01 -11.10 -10.68
C GLY A 5 8.29 -12.39 -10.32
N GLY A 6 8.98 -13.36 -9.72
CA GLY A 6 8.35 -14.58 -9.19
C GLY A 6 7.61 -14.37 -7.87
N ASN A 7 8.08 -13.46 -7.01
CA ASN A 7 7.59 -13.33 -5.64
C ASN A 7 6.56 -12.21 -5.50
N VAL A 8 5.40 -12.50 -4.90
CA VAL A 8 4.36 -11.48 -4.61
C VAL A 8 4.83 -10.50 -3.53
N THR A 9 5.79 -10.92 -2.68
CA THR A 9 6.36 -10.09 -1.61
C THR A 9 7.44 -9.12 -2.06
N ILE A 10 7.94 -9.26 -3.31
CA ILE A 10 8.98 -8.38 -3.87
C ILE A 10 8.48 -7.85 -5.21
N PRO A 11 7.84 -6.67 -5.22
CA PRO A 11 7.41 -6.05 -6.47
C PRO A 11 8.63 -5.68 -7.33
N PRO A 12 8.50 -5.70 -8.67
CA PRO A 12 9.58 -5.31 -9.56
C PRO A 12 9.92 -3.83 -9.37
N LEU A 13 11.15 -3.43 -9.70
CA LEU A 13 11.53 -2.02 -9.80
C LEU A 13 10.81 -1.34 -10.97
N LEU A 14 10.35 -0.10 -10.78
CA LEU A 14 9.78 0.71 -11.85
C LEU A 14 10.89 1.18 -12.80
N ASN A 15 10.65 1.06 -14.10
CA ASN A 15 11.50 1.62 -15.15
C ASN A 15 10.63 2.22 -16.27
N ASP A 16 11.28 2.77 -17.29
CA ASP A 16 10.61 3.54 -18.36
C ASP A 16 9.67 2.71 -19.25
N THR A 17 9.70 1.38 -19.17
CA THR A 17 8.98 0.49 -20.10
C THR A 17 8.03 -0.51 -19.42
N ASN A 18 8.10 -0.65 -18.10
CA ASN A 18 7.40 -1.73 -17.40
C ASN A 18 6.19 -1.26 -16.56
N TYR A 19 5.71 -0.03 -16.73
CA TYR A 19 4.70 0.58 -15.87
C TYR A 19 3.45 -0.30 -15.64
N ASP A 20 2.85 -0.88 -16.69
CA ASP A 20 1.63 -1.68 -16.55
C ASP A 20 1.87 -2.98 -15.74
N TYR A 21 3.01 -3.62 -15.99
CA TYR A 21 3.44 -4.80 -15.26
C TYR A 21 3.76 -4.45 -13.80
N TRP A 22 4.55 -3.40 -13.59
CA TRP A 22 4.90 -2.85 -12.29
C TRP A 22 3.66 -2.51 -11.46
N LYS A 23 2.72 -1.78 -12.05
CA LYS A 23 1.46 -1.37 -11.42
C LYS A 23 0.65 -2.57 -10.98
N SER A 24 0.49 -3.57 -11.84
CA SER A 24 -0.26 -4.80 -11.52
C SER A 24 0.35 -5.55 -10.33
N ARG A 25 1.69 -5.60 -10.24
CA ARG A 25 2.41 -6.25 -9.14
C ARG A 25 2.32 -5.46 -7.83
N ILE A 26 2.47 -4.14 -7.86
CA ILE A 26 2.33 -3.30 -6.67
C ILE A 26 0.91 -3.37 -6.11
N ILE A 27 -0.12 -3.36 -6.97
CA ILE A 27 -1.52 -3.52 -6.52
C ILE A 27 -1.71 -4.86 -5.82
N ALA A 28 -1.20 -5.96 -6.39
CA ALA A 28 -1.29 -7.28 -5.78
C ALA A 28 -0.53 -7.35 -4.44
N PHE A 29 0.68 -6.79 -4.38
CA PHE A 29 1.49 -6.70 -3.16
C PHE A 29 0.77 -5.96 -2.04
N LEU A 30 0.25 -4.75 -2.30
CA LEU A 30 -0.47 -3.95 -1.30
C LEU A 30 -1.73 -4.65 -0.79
N LYS A 31 -2.48 -5.32 -1.68
CA LYS A 31 -3.64 -6.14 -1.29
C LYS A 31 -3.25 -7.36 -0.46
N SER A 32 -2.06 -7.92 -0.66
CA SER A 32 -1.55 -9.05 0.13
C SER A 32 -1.12 -8.68 1.54
N ILE A 33 -0.73 -7.42 1.78
CA ILE A 33 -0.40 -6.93 3.13
C ILE A 33 -1.67 -6.81 3.97
N ASP A 34 -2.61 -5.97 3.52
CA ASP A 34 -3.92 -5.83 4.14
C ASP A 34 -4.89 -5.08 3.21
N SER A 35 -6.19 -5.39 3.33
CA SER A 35 -7.22 -4.73 2.54
C SER A 35 -7.36 -3.23 2.83
N ARG A 36 -6.99 -2.76 4.04
CA ARG A 36 -7.02 -1.34 4.41
C ARG A 36 -5.86 -0.59 3.76
N THR A 37 -4.71 -1.22 3.59
CA THR A 37 -3.54 -0.64 2.90
C THR A 37 -3.89 -0.22 1.48
N TRP A 38 -4.50 -1.11 0.69
CA TRP A 38 -4.95 -0.76 -0.66
C TRP A 38 -6.06 0.31 -0.66
N LYS A 39 -7.00 0.24 0.29
CA LYS A 39 -8.06 1.25 0.42
C LYS A 39 -7.51 2.64 0.71
N ALA A 40 -6.45 2.75 1.53
CA ALA A 40 -5.80 4.02 1.84
C ALA A 40 -5.14 4.63 0.59
N VAL A 41 -4.56 3.82 -0.29
CA VAL A 41 -4.01 4.30 -1.58
C VAL A 41 -5.11 4.84 -2.50
N ILE A 42 -6.28 4.20 -2.53
CA ILE A 42 -7.40 4.63 -3.40
C ILE A 42 -8.15 5.84 -2.84
N LYS A 43 -8.42 5.87 -1.53
CA LYS A 43 -9.26 6.90 -0.90
C LYS A 43 -8.46 8.08 -0.34
N GLY A 44 -7.14 7.99 -0.33
CA GLY A 44 -6.30 8.83 0.51
C GLY A 44 -6.15 8.18 1.90
N TRP A 45 -4.94 8.24 2.43
CA TRP A 45 -4.67 7.83 3.80
C TRP A 45 -5.08 8.96 4.73
N ASP A 46 -5.86 8.63 5.77
CA ASP A 46 -6.18 9.54 6.86
C ASP A 46 -5.25 9.23 8.03
N HIS A 47 -4.61 10.26 8.57
CA HIS A 47 -3.67 10.10 9.68
C HIS A 47 -4.44 9.56 10.90
N PRO A 48 -4.00 8.45 11.52
CA PRO A 48 -4.69 7.92 12.67
C PRO A 48 -4.62 8.93 13.82
N LYS A 49 -5.75 9.12 14.50
CA LYS A 49 -5.86 10.02 15.65
C LYS A 49 -6.01 9.22 16.92
N ILE A 50 -5.44 9.73 18.00
CA ILE A 50 -5.68 9.17 19.33
C ILE A 50 -7.13 9.47 19.70
N LYS A 51 -7.87 8.44 20.09
CA LYS A 51 -9.22 8.59 20.63
C LYS A 51 -9.17 8.46 22.14
N ASP A 52 -9.84 9.36 22.84
CA ASP A 52 -10.03 9.25 24.27
C ASP A 52 -11.04 8.13 24.62
N ALA A 53 -11.26 7.90 25.92
CA ALA A 53 -12.21 6.89 26.40
C ALA A 53 -13.67 7.15 25.94
N ASN A 54 -13.98 8.37 25.50
CA ASN A 54 -15.28 8.79 25.00
C ASN A 54 -15.36 8.75 23.46
N GLY A 55 -14.29 8.32 22.78
CA GLY A 55 -14.21 8.23 21.33
C GLY A 55 -13.93 9.56 20.61
N VAL A 56 -13.53 10.60 21.34
CA VAL A 56 -13.20 11.92 20.80
C VAL A 56 -11.74 11.97 20.37
N ASP A 57 -11.51 12.44 19.14
CA ASP A 57 -10.17 12.66 18.59
C ASP A 57 -9.44 13.72 19.44
N THR A 58 -8.33 13.35 20.07
CA THR A 58 -7.66 14.20 21.08
C THR A 58 -6.38 14.85 20.56
N ALA A 59 -5.61 14.16 19.71
CA ALA A 59 -4.42 14.70 19.02
C ALA A 59 -4.01 13.79 17.84
N GLU A 60 -3.25 14.37 16.89
CA GLU A 60 -2.54 13.61 15.84
C GLU A 60 -1.45 12.72 16.47
N LEU A 61 -1.32 11.48 15.99
CA LEU A 61 -0.29 10.53 16.43
C LEU A 61 1.12 10.94 16.00
#